data_AF-A0A7S0X3T8-F1
#
_entry.id   AF-A0A7S0X3T8-F1
#
_cell.length_a   1.000
_cell.length_b   1.000
_cell.length_c   1.000
_cell.angle_alpha   90.00
_cell.angle_beta   90.00
_cell.angle_gamma   90.00
#
_symmetry.space_group_name_H-M   'P 1'
#
loop_
_entity.id
_entity.type
_entity.pdbx_description
1 polymer ?
#
loop_
_entity_poly.entity_id
_entity_poly.type
_entity_poly.pdbx_seq_one_letter_code
_entity_poly.pdbx_strand_id
1 'polypeptide(L)'
;YAPMLEEPLIWDPVAGNVYPVTDSACSACMGEIAVVFNGENIWGNVQARARPHEIHWALNDVNAWRPFFSPTSFPARALPTVQTAVTYESFEPAFYERLAAAVER
;
A
#
# COMPACT_ATOMS: atom_id res chain seq x y z
N TYR A 1 -3.55 6.58 -21.43
CA TYR A 1 -3.71 5.21 -21.94
C TYR A 1 -2.59 4.39 -21.30
N ALA A 2 -2.87 3.73 -20.18
CA ALA A 2 -1.90 2.86 -19.53
C ALA A 2 -2.23 1.42 -19.95
N PRO A 3 -1.29 0.65 -20.51
CA PRO A 3 -1.56 -0.70 -20.96
C PRO A 3 -2.01 -1.56 -19.77
N MET A 4 -3.14 -2.23 -19.94
CA MET A 4 -3.67 -3.21 -19.01
C MET A 4 -2.89 -4.52 -19.13
N LEU A 5 -2.59 -5.11 -17.96
CA LEU A 5 -2.18 -6.49 -17.68
C LEU A 5 -0.68 -6.80 -17.77
N GLU A 6 0.14 -6.12 -16.98
CA GLU A 6 1.16 -6.89 -16.25
C GLU A 6 0.49 -7.45 -14.99
N GLU A 7 0.63 -8.76 -14.79
CA GLU A 7 0.15 -9.44 -13.60
C GLU A 7 0.72 -8.76 -12.34
N PRO A 8 -0.07 -8.60 -11.25
CA PRO A 8 0.45 -7.98 -10.04
C PRO A 8 1.69 -8.70 -9.51
N LEU A 9 2.66 -7.94 -9.03
CA LEU A 9 3.93 -8.47 -8.53
C LEU A 9 4.06 -8.24 -7.02
N ILE A 10 4.73 -9.17 -6.36
CA ILE A 10 5.13 -9.11 -4.95
C ILE A 10 6.64 -8.98 -4.88
N TRP A 11 7.10 -8.04 -4.07
CA TRP A 11 8.52 -7.77 -3.86
C TRP A 11 8.90 -8.21 -2.45
N ASP A 12 9.88 -9.11 -2.34
CA ASP A 12 10.48 -9.50 -1.07
C ASP A 12 11.49 -8.42 -0.66
N PRO A 13 11.24 -7.66 0.43
CA PRO A 13 12.13 -6.59 0.85
C PRO A 13 13.45 -7.10 1.47
N VAL A 14 13.52 -8.37 1.86
CA VAL A 14 14.70 -8.97 2.49
C VAL A 14 15.64 -9.54 1.43
N ALA A 15 15.11 -10.34 0.51
CA ALA A 15 15.92 -11.00 -0.52
C ALA A 15 16.05 -10.19 -1.83
N GLY A 16 15.18 -9.18 -2.04
CA GLY A 16 15.13 -8.42 -3.29
C GLY A 16 14.53 -9.19 -4.47
N ASN A 17 13.94 -10.37 -4.23
CA ASN A 17 13.29 -11.17 -5.25
C ASN A 17 11.90 -10.61 -5.59
N VAL A 18 11.48 -10.81 -6.83
CA VAL A 18 10.16 -10.40 -7.34
C VAL A 18 9.41 -11.64 -7.81
N TYR A 19 8.16 -11.78 -7.36
CA TYR A 19 7.30 -12.91 -7.66
C TYR A 19 5.99 -12.43 -8.28
N PRO A 20 5.44 -13.12 -9.29
CA PRO A 20 4.04 -12.97 -9.65
C PRO A 20 3.13 -13.32 -8.46
N VAL A 21 2.00 -12.62 -8.31
CA VAL A 21 1.07 -12.93 -7.20
C VAL A 21 0.54 -14.36 -7.24
N THR A 22 0.46 -14.99 -8.41
CA THR A 22 -0.02 -16.37 -8.57
C THR A 22 1.04 -17.43 -8.26
N ASP A 23 2.31 -17.05 -8.14
CA ASP A 23 3.38 -18.01 -7.84
C ASP A 23 3.34 -18.41 -6.37
N SER A 24 3.09 -19.68 -6.08
CA SER A 24 3.08 -20.21 -4.72
C SER A 24 4.38 -19.97 -3.93
N ALA A 25 5.52 -19.76 -4.59
CA ALA A 25 6.79 -19.43 -3.95
C ALA A 25 6.71 -18.11 -3.15
N CYS A 26 5.84 -17.18 -3.55
CA CYS A 26 5.64 -15.92 -2.83
C CYS A 26 5.07 -16.13 -1.41
N SER A 27 4.39 -17.24 -1.15
CA SER A 27 3.85 -17.53 0.19
C SER A 27 4.90 -18.03 1.17
N ALA A 28 6.06 -18.47 0.68
CA ALA A 28 7.21 -18.76 1.52
C ALA A 28 7.90 -17.47 2.01
N CYS A 29 7.86 -16.38 1.23
CA CYS A 29 8.48 -15.11 1.60
C CYS A 29 7.52 -14.17 2.37
N MET A 30 6.23 -14.16 2.03
CA MET A 30 5.19 -13.35 2.67
C MET A 30 4.03 -14.27 3.05
N GLY A 31 3.90 -14.61 4.34
CA GLY A 31 2.91 -15.58 4.82
C GLY A 31 1.45 -15.26 4.45
N GLU A 32 0.70 -14.66 5.36
CA GLU A 32 -0.70 -14.27 5.13
C GLU A 32 -0.82 -12.75 5.00
N ILE A 33 -1.63 -12.30 4.03
CA ILE A 33 -1.88 -10.89 3.73
C ILE A 33 -3.27 -10.52 4.22
N ALA A 34 -3.28 -9.74 5.30
CA ALA A 34 -4.50 -9.21 5.90
C ALA A 34 -4.84 -7.80 5.42
N VAL A 35 -3.85 -6.98 5.03
CA VAL A 35 -4.04 -5.57 4.71
C VAL A 35 -3.09 -5.14 3.59
N VAL A 36 -3.59 -4.30 2.69
CA VAL A 36 -2.80 -3.58 1.67
C VAL A 36 -3.17 -2.10 1.67
N PHE A 37 -2.27 -1.24 1.20
CA PHE A 37 -2.53 0.21 1.13
C PHE A 37 -1.81 0.85 -0.05
N ASN A 38 -2.31 1.99 -0.49
CA ASN A 38 -1.66 2.88 -1.44
C ASN A 38 -2.01 4.35 -1.10
N GLY A 39 -1.71 5.29 -1.99
CA GLY A 39 -2.05 6.70 -1.80
C GLY A 39 -3.55 7.03 -1.79
N GLU A 40 -4.41 6.07 -2.15
CA GLU A 40 -5.86 6.26 -2.25
C GLU A 40 -6.62 5.66 -1.06
N ASN A 41 -6.23 4.48 -0.58
CA ASN A 41 -6.93 3.80 0.50
C ASN A 41 -6.06 2.77 1.25
N ILE A 42 -6.68 2.18 2.27
CA ILE A 42 -6.24 0.97 2.96
C ILE A 42 -7.34 -0.06 2.78
N TRP A 43 -7.01 -1.30 2.43
CA TRP A 43 -7.97 -2.39 2.25
C TRP A 43 -7.64 -3.54 3.17
N GLY A 44 -8.65 -4.01 3.91
CA GLY A 44 -8.58 -5.26 4.66
C GLY A 44 -9.03 -6.43 3.78
N ASN A 45 -8.26 -7.51 3.75
CA ASN A 45 -8.64 -8.76 3.12
C ASN A 45 -9.74 -9.43 3.96
N VAL A 46 -10.90 -9.69 3.36
CA VAL A 46 -12.03 -10.38 4.02
C VAL A 46 -12.33 -11.74 3.39
N GLN A 47 -11.45 -12.21 2.52
CA GLN A 47 -11.53 -13.53 1.92
C GLN A 47 -11.16 -14.60 2.95
N ALA A 48 -11.65 -15.83 2.75
CA ALA A 48 -11.26 -16.96 3.58
C ALA A 48 -9.77 -17.37 3.38
N ARG A 49 -9.16 -16.92 2.29
CA ARG A 49 -7.77 -17.18 1.92
C ARG A 49 -6.95 -15.92 2.10
N ALA A 50 -5.78 -16.07 2.71
CA ALA A 50 -4.86 -14.97 2.97
C ALA A 50 -3.46 -15.20 2.39
N ARG A 51 -3.18 -16.35 1.77
CA ARG A 51 -1.89 -16.56 1.10
C ARG A 51 -1.88 -15.83 -0.25
N PRO A 52 -0.80 -15.15 -0.63
CA PRO A 52 -0.81 -14.28 -1.80
C PRO A 52 -1.27 -14.94 -3.12
N HIS A 53 -0.91 -16.21 -3.37
CA HIS A 53 -1.36 -16.97 -4.55
C HIS A 53 -2.79 -17.51 -4.48
N GLU A 54 -3.42 -17.46 -3.30
CA GLU A 54 -4.80 -17.91 -3.08
C GLU A 54 -5.79 -16.72 -3.01
N ILE A 55 -5.27 -15.49 -2.99
CA ILE A 55 -6.06 -14.26 -2.86
C ILE A 55 -6.51 -13.74 -4.22
N HIS A 56 -7.74 -13.24 -4.31
CA HIS A 56 -8.21 -12.43 -5.43
C HIS A 56 -7.71 -10.98 -5.29
N TRP A 57 -6.83 -10.53 -6.18
CA TRP A 57 -6.14 -9.23 -6.08
C TRP A 57 -6.92 -8.01 -6.61
N ALA A 58 -8.21 -8.16 -6.91
CA ALA A 58 -9.04 -7.04 -7.36
C ALA A 58 -9.49 -6.16 -6.19
N LEU A 59 -8.73 -5.11 -5.86
CA LEU A 59 -9.01 -4.21 -4.72
C LEU A 59 -10.34 -3.45 -4.83
N ASN A 60 -10.95 -3.43 -6.01
CA ASN A 60 -12.27 -2.87 -6.27
C ASN A 60 -13.42 -3.84 -5.92
N ASP A 61 -13.15 -5.13 -5.70
CA ASP A 61 -14.14 -6.10 -5.23
C ASP A 61 -14.30 -5.99 -3.71
N VAL A 62 -15.39 -5.34 -3.29
CA VAL A 62 -15.73 -5.12 -1.87
C VAL A 62 -16.06 -6.39 -1.09
N ASN A 63 -16.29 -7.52 -1.76
CA ASN A 63 -16.47 -8.82 -1.11
C ASN A 63 -15.14 -9.51 -0.81
N ALA A 64 -14.07 -9.10 -1.50
CA ALA A 64 -12.72 -9.59 -1.31
C ALA A 64 -11.89 -8.64 -0.43
N TRP A 65 -12.06 -7.32 -0.65
CA TRP A 65 -11.27 -6.26 -0.03
C TRP A 65 -12.17 -5.16 0.52
N ARG A 66 -12.19 -4.99 1.84
CA ARG A 66 -12.96 -3.93 2.49
C ARG A 66 -12.14 -2.64 2.56
N PRO A 67 -12.53 -1.56 1.86
CA PRO A 67 -11.86 -0.28 1.99
C PRO A 67 -12.10 0.33 3.37
N PHE A 68 -11.04 0.89 3.95
CA PHE A 68 -11.11 1.60 5.22
C PHE A 68 -11.79 2.97 5.04
N PHE A 69 -11.31 3.77 4.08
CA PHE A 69 -11.93 5.03 3.71
C PHE A 69 -13.02 4.77 2.66
N SER A 70 -14.26 4.54 3.10
CA SER A 70 -15.40 4.49 2.19
C SER A 70 -16.49 5.48 2.65
N PRO A 71 -17.22 6.14 1.72
CA PRO A 71 -18.31 7.03 2.10
C PRO A 71 -19.40 6.34 2.95
N THR A 72 -19.52 5.01 2.84
CA THR A 72 -20.54 4.21 3.52
C THR A 72 -20.10 3.63 4.86
N SER A 73 -18.80 3.36 5.06
CA SER A 73 -18.24 2.76 6.28
C SER A 73 -17.50 3.77 7.14
N PHE A 74 -16.97 4.83 6.53
CA PHE A 74 -16.23 5.85 7.23
C PHE A 74 -17.23 6.79 7.91
N PRO A 75 -17.24 6.87 9.26
CA PRO A 75 -18.19 7.69 9.96
C PRO A 75 -18.03 9.15 9.55
N ALA A 76 -19.16 9.84 9.38
CA ALA A 76 -19.13 11.29 9.20
C ALA A 76 -18.36 11.91 10.37
N ARG A 77 -17.42 12.79 10.05
CA ARG A 77 -16.55 13.39 11.05
C ARG A 77 -17.40 14.19 12.04
N ALA A 78 -17.52 13.71 13.28
CA ALA A 78 -18.35 14.34 14.31
C ALA A 78 -17.77 15.69 14.79
N LEU A 79 -16.46 15.88 14.64
CA LEU A 79 -15.73 17.08 15.05
C LEU A 79 -14.90 17.63 13.89
N PRO A 80 -14.79 18.95 13.72
CA PRO A 80 -13.91 19.52 12.70
C PRO A 80 -12.44 19.14 12.97
N THR A 81 -11.64 19.08 11.91
CA THR A 81 -10.19 18.91 12.06
C THR A 81 -9.59 20.14 12.72
N VAL A 82 -8.72 19.94 13.72
CA VAL A 82 -7.85 21.02 14.25
C VAL A 82 -6.57 21.17 13.43
N GLN A 83 -6.35 20.28 12.44
CA GLN A 83 -5.22 20.37 11.53
C GLN A 83 -5.35 21.64 10.68
N THR A 84 -4.43 22.57 10.89
CA THR A 84 -4.25 23.73 10.01
C THR A 84 -3.73 23.28 8.65
N ALA A 85 -3.97 24.06 7.60
CA ALA A 85 -3.45 23.76 6.27
C ALA A 85 -1.94 23.53 6.35
N VAL A 86 -1.48 22.37 5.83
CA VAL A 86 -0.05 22.07 5.77
C VAL A 86 0.56 22.93 4.68
N THR A 87 1.41 23.87 5.06
CA THR A 87 2.26 24.62 4.14
C THR A 87 3.52 23.81 3.87
N TYR A 88 3.64 23.29 2.65
CA TYR A 88 4.87 22.68 2.19
C TYR A 88 5.82 23.79 1.77
N GLU A 89 6.90 23.96 2.53
CA GLU A 89 7.98 24.89 2.21
C GLU A 89 9.19 24.08 1.77
N SER A 90 9.80 24.48 0.66
CA SER A 90 11.10 23.95 0.27
C SER A 90 12.19 24.62 1.08
N PHE A 91 13.13 23.84 1.60
CA PHE A 91 14.37 24.36 2.16
C PHE A 91 15.33 24.81 1.05
N GLU A 92 16.34 25.59 1.44
CA GLU A 92 17.47 25.94 0.56
C GLU A 92 18.20 24.68 0.07
N PRO A 93 18.70 24.66 -1.18
CA PRO A 93 19.38 23.49 -1.76
C PRO A 93 20.47 22.87 -0.86
N ALA A 94 21.25 23.72 -0.19
CA ALA A 94 22.32 23.30 0.73
C ALA A 94 21.83 22.46 1.93
N PHE A 95 20.56 22.60 2.33
CA PHE A 95 19.97 21.77 3.37
C PHE A 95 19.84 20.31 2.92
N TYR A 96 19.37 20.09 1.69
CA TYR A 96 19.21 18.74 1.13
C TYR A 96 20.56 18.06 0.88
N GLU A 97 21.57 18.80 0.42
CA GLU A 97 22.93 18.28 0.24
C GLU A 97 23.54 17.80 1.57
N ARG A 98 23.36 18.58 2.65
CA ARG A 98 23.79 18.20 3.99
C ARG A 98 23.04 16.98 4.51
N LEU A 99 21.74 16.89 4.25
CA LEU A 99 20.92 15.75 4.65
C LEU A 99 21.38 14.47 3.93
N ALA A 100 21.60 14.54 2.61
CA ALA A 100 22.12 13.44 1.81
C ALA A 100 23.48 12.94 2.34
N ALA A 101 24.42 13.87 2.59
CA ALA A 101 25.74 13.54 3.14
C ALA A 101 25.69 12.92 4.55
N ALA A 102 24.65 13.20 5.34
CA ALA A 102 24.46 12.62 6.67
C ALA A 102 23.84 11.22 6.64
N VAL A 103 23.04 10.90 5.61
CA VAL A 103 22.41 9.59 5.42
C VAL A 103 23.39 8.56 4.85
N GLU A 104 24.37 9.00 4.06
CA GLU A 104 25.40 8.14 3.46
C GLU A 104 26.56 7.76 4.41
N ARG A 105 26.46 8.06 5.72
CA ARG A 105 27.43 7.68 6.76
C ARG A 105 26.97 6.48 7.58
#